data_AF-A0A838NGJ0-F1
#
_entry.id   AF-A0A838NGJ0-F1
#
_cell.length_a   1.000
_cell.length_b   1.000
_cell.length_c   1.000
_cell.angle_alpha   90.00
_cell.angle_beta   90.00
_cell.angle_gamma   90.00
#
_symmetry.space_group_name_H-M   'P 1'
#
loop_
_entity.id
_entity.type
_entity.pdbx_description
1 polymer ?
#
loop_
_entity_poly.entity_id
_entity_poly.type
_entity_poly.pdbx_seq_one_letter_code
_entity_poly.pdbx_strand_id
1 'polypeptide(L)'
;TVLSGSDKTNVIPSEASAELDVRLLPDERPADFVCELRRVIADSAVEITPLRPERQATTSPLGGPLIEAIHEVVETMEPGALITTPLLTGYTDSYYYRAIGIGAYGVSPFRLSEEDARTVHGNDERVTVENLRFGVEFFYRIVERVAR
;
A
#
# COMPACT_ATOMS: atom_id res chain seq x y z
N THR A 1 3.41 -1.83 14.61
CA THR A 1 4.48 -1.58 15.58
C THR A 1 4.24 -2.37 16.83
N VAL A 2 5.26 -3.06 17.33
CA VAL A 2 5.21 -3.85 18.58
C VAL A 2 6.33 -3.37 19.50
N LEU A 3 6.06 -3.29 20.81
CA LEU A 3 7.03 -2.93 21.84
C LEU A 3 6.98 -3.98 22.95
N SER A 4 8.13 -4.43 23.42
CA SER A 4 8.26 -5.41 24.50
C SER A 4 9.35 -5.01 25.50
N GLY A 5 9.20 -5.46 26.75
CA GLY A 5 10.09 -5.14 27.87
C GLY A 5 9.82 -6.07 29.06
N SER A 6 9.56 -5.49 30.25
CA SER A 6 9.28 -6.30 31.44
C SER A 6 7.82 -6.77 31.49
N ASP A 7 7.61 -8.04 31.80
CA ASP A 7 6.28 -8.60 32.08
C ASP A 7 5.78 -8.28 33.50
N LYS A 8 6.59 -7.59 34.34
CA LYS A 8 6.25 -7.22 35.72
C LYS A 8 6.53 -5.76 36.01
N THR A 9 5.57 -5.07 36.62
CA THR A 9 5.66 -3.64 36.97
C THR A 9 6.82 -3.29 37.90
N ASN A 10 7.30 -4.22 38.72
CA ASN A 10 8.35 -4.00 39.72
C ASN A 10 9.71 -4.62 39.36
N VAL A 11 9.91 -5.03 38.10
CA VAL A 11 11.16 -5.60 37.61
C VAL A 11 11.71 -4.73 36.50
N ILE A 12 12.96 -4.30 36.65
CA ILE A 12 13.70 -3.64 35.57
C ILE A 12 14.09 -4.71 34.54
N PRO A 13 13.68 -4.59 33.27
CA PRO A 13 13.99 -5.60 32.27
C PRO A 13 15.48 -5.60 31.92
N SER A 14 16.03 -6.78 31.64
CA SER A 14 17.39 -6.91 31.11
C SER A 14 17.50 -6.56 29.63
N GLU A 15 16.38 -6.61 28.89
CA GLU A 15 16.28 -6.28 27.47
C GLU A 15 14.93 -5.62 27.15
N ALA A 16 14.90 -4.83 26.08
CA ALA A 16 13.67 -4.30 25.52
C ALA A 16 13.78 -4.37 24.00
N SER A 17 12.66 -4.58 23.31
CA SER A 17 12.62 -4.70 21.85
C SER A 17 11.49 -3.89 21.24
N ALA A 18 11.69 -3.49 19.99
CA ALA A 18 10.71 -2.80 19.18
C ALA A 18 10.69 -3.39 17.76
N GLU A 19 9.52 -3.80 17.29
CA GLU A 19 9.30 -4.14 15.88
C GLU A 19 8.65 -2.96 15.17
N LEU A 20 9.38 -2.39 14.21
CA LEU A 20 8.92 -1.26 13.42
C LEU A 20 8.48 -1.75 12.03
N ASP A 21 7.26 -1.37 11.64
CA ASP A 21 6.76 -1.55 10.29
C ASP A 21 6.74 -0.20 9.59
N VAL A 22 7.73 0.04 8.73
CA VAL A 22 7.98 1.35 8.11
C VAL A 22 7.63 1.29 6.63
N ARG A 23 6.92 2.31 6.15
CA ARG A 23 6.58 2.50 4.74
C ARG A 23 7.48 3.61 4.18
N LEU A 24 8.44 3.22 3.34
CA LEU A 24 9.36 4.14 2.68
C LEU A 24 8.78 4.63 1.35
N LEU A 25 9.19 5.84 0.95
CA LEU A 25 8.87 6.38 -0.36
C LEU A 25 9.70 5.69 -1.47
N PRO A 26 9.25 5.73 -2.73
CA PRO A 26 9.94 5.08 -3.85
C PRO A 26 11.39 5.53 -4.09
N ASP A 27 11.71 6.75 -3.70
CA ASP A 27 13.04 7.36 -3.78
C ASP A 27 13.93 7.07 -2.55
N GLU A 28 13.41 6.38 -1.54
CA GLU A 28 14.14 5.98 -0.35
C GLU A 28 14.63 4.54 -0.44
N ARG A 29 15.91 4.31 -0.13
CA ARG A 29 16.48 2.97 -0.06
C ARG A 29 16.38 2.44 1.38
N PRO A 30 15.89 1.20 1.59
CA PRO A 30 15.82 0.60 2.92
C PRO A 30 17.15 0.60 3.68
N ALA A 31 18.25 0.28 3.01
CA ALA A 31 19.58 0.31 3.61
C ALA A 31 19.99 1.70 4.13
N ASP A 32 19.65 2.78 3.40
CA ASP A 32 19.95 4.15 3.83
C ASP A 32 19.10 4.53 5.05
N PHE A 33 17.83 4.11 5.08
CA PHE A 33 16.95 4.30 6.23
C PHE A 33 17.48 3.59 7.49
N VAL A 34 17.97 2.35 7.37
CA VAL A 34 18.57 1.63 8.50
C VAL A 34 19.86 2.32 8.98
N CYS A 35 20.69 2.82 8.06
CA CYS A 35 21.87 3.61 8.42
C CYS A 35 21.49 4.90 9.17
N GLU A 36 20.44 5.58 8.72
CA GLU A 36 19.93 6.79 9.36
C GLU A 36 19.37 6.49 10.77
N LEU A 37 18.62 5.39 10.94
CA LEU A 37 18.16 4.95 12.25
C LEU A 37 19.32 4.72 13.21
N ARG A 38 20.37 4.00 12.77
CA ARG A 38 21.59 3.78 13.58
C ARG A 38 22.25 5.11 13.97
N ARG A 39 22.32 6.06 13.02
CA ARG A 39 22.91 7.38 13.24
C ARG A 39 22.12 8.22 14.25
N VAL A 40 20.78 8.19 14.17
CA VAL A 40 19.90 8.97 15.06
C VAL A 40 19.86 8.38 16.47
N ILE A 41 19.81 7.06 16.59
CA ILE A 41 19.81 6.37 17.89
C ILE A 41 21.15 6.58 18.60
N ALA A 42 22.27 6.50 17.87
CA ALA A 42 23.61 6.79 18.37
C ALA A 42 23.99 6.06 19.67
N ASP A 43 23.43 4.88 19.91
CA ASP A 43 23.69 4.03 21.07
C ASP A 43 24.14 2.64 20.60
N SER A 44 25.37 2.27 20.94
CA SER A 44 25.94 0.96 20.59
C SER A 44 25.28 -0.22 21.30
N ALA A 45 24.50 0.02 22.37
CA ALA A 45 23.73 -1.02 23.03
C ALA A 45 22.46 -1.42 22.24
N VAL A 46 22.07 -0.63 21.23
CA VAL A 46 20.88 -0.91 20.40
C VAL A 46 21.28 -1.64 19.12
N GLU A 47 20.79 -2.87 18.98
CA GLU A 47 20.91 -3.64 17.75
C GLU A 47 19.72 -3.39 16.82
N ILE A 48 19.98 -3.22 15.51
CA ILE A 48 18.94 -3.06 14.49
C ILE A 48 19.13 -4.12 13.41
N THR A 49 18.13 -5.00 13.30
CA THR A 49 18.14 -6.14 12.38
C THR A 49 16.86 -6.17 11.55
N PRO A 50 16.95 -6.15 10.20
CA PRO A 50 15.77 -6.31 9.34
C PRO A 50 15.11 -7.67 9.54
N LEU A 51 13.82 -7.69 9.87
CA LEU A 51 13.06 -8.93 10.10
C LEU A 51 12.59 -9.61 8.80
N ARG A 52 12.64 -8.89 7.68
CA ARG A 52 12.23 -9.36 6.35
C ARG A 52 13.21 -8.85 5.28
N PRO A 53 13.28 -9.48 4.11
CA PRO A 53 14.05 -8.94 2.99
C PRO A 53 13.60 -7.51 2.70
N GLU A 54 14.58 -6.61 2.59
CA GLU A 54 14.36 -5.23 2.22
C GLU A 54 13.71 -5.17 0.83
N ARG A 55 12.61 -4.42 0.72
CA ARG A 55 11.90 -4.20 -0.54
C ARG A 55 11.86 -2.71 -0.80
N GLN A 56 12.38 -2.30 -1.96
CA GLN A 56 12.30 -0.91 -2.38
C GLN A 56 10.86 -0.58 -2.78
N ALA A 57 10.32 0.55 -2.33
CA ALA A 57 9.02 0.99 -2.83
C ALA A 57 9.09 1.25 -4.35
N THR A 58 8.05 0.88 -5.06
CA THR A 58 7.98 0.98 -6.52
C THR A 58 6.76 1.77 -6.96
N THR A 59 6.85 2.39 -8.13
CA THR A 59 5.76 3.16 -8.77
C THR A 59 5.61 2.75 -10.23
N SER A 60 4.42 3.00 -10.77
CA SER A 60 4.17 2.92 -12.21
C SER A 60 4.16 4.33 -12.80
N PRO A 61 4.58 4.52 -14.07
CA PRO A 61 4.41 5.79 -14.77
C PRO A 61 2.93 6.21 -14.80
N LEU A 62 2.63 7.51 -14.74
CA LEU A 62 1.24 8.01 -14.75
C LEU A 62 0.67 8.22 -16.17
N GLY A 63 1.16 7.48 -17.16
CA GLY A 63 0.68 7.59 -18.54
C GLY A 63 0.71 6.24 -19.25
N GLY A 64 0.09 6.20 -20.42
CA GLY A 64 0.00 5.03 -21.26
C GLY A 64 -1.40 4.43 -21.32
N PRO A 65 -1.58 3.35 -22.11
CA PRO A 65 -2.90 2.91 -22.55
C PRO A 65 -3.86 2.53 -21.41
N LEU A 66 -3.33 1.95 -20.32
CA LEU A 66 -4.16 1.56 -19.18
C LEU A 66 -4.65 2.78 -18.37
N ILE A 67 -3.79 3.79 -18.16
CA ILE A 67 -4.21 5.03 -17.49
C ILE A 67 -5.25 5.76 -18.35
N GLU A 68 -5.02 5.88 -19.65
CA GLU A 68 -5.96 6.49 -20.59
C GLU A 68 -7.31 5.76 -20.58
N ALA A 69 -7.32 4.43 -20.62
CA ALA A 69 -8.54 3.63 -20.51
C ALA A 69 -9.28 3.85 -19.18
N ILE A 70 -8.56 3.93 -18.05
CA ILE A 70 -9.18 4.26 -16.75
C ILE A 70 -9.85 5.63 -16.81
N HIS A 71 -9.16 6.64 -17.35
CA HIS A 71 -9.71 8.00 -17.48
C HIS A 71 -11.01 8.03 -18.29
N GLU A 72 -11.03 7.37 -19.44
CA GLU A 72 -12.21 7.34 -20.31
C GLU A 72 -13.40 6.58 -19.69
N VAL A 73 -13.12 5.46 -19.01
CA VAL A 73 -14.17 4.68 -18.33
C VAL A 73 -14.74 5.47 -17.15
N VAL A 74 -13.90 6.15 -16.37
CA VAL A 74 -14.36 7.05 -15.29
C VAL A 74 -15.23 8.17 -15.87
N GLU A 75 -14.79 8.86 -16.92
CA GLU A 75 -15.59 9.95 -17.52
C GLU A 75 -16.95 9.45 -18.05
N THR A 76 -17.01 8.21 -18.53
CA THR A 76 -18.25 7.61 -19.04
C THR A 76 -19.18 7.15 -17.93
N MET A 77 -18.65 6.51 -16.88
CA MET A 77 -19.45 5.88 -15.82
C MET A 77 -19.73 6.81 -14.63
N GLU A 78 -18.84 7.77 -14.39
CA GLU A 78 -18.86 8.73 -13.29
C GLU A 78 -18.44 10.14 -13.77
N PRO A 79 -19.25 10.81 -14.61
CA PRO A 79 -18.90 12.13 -15.16
C PRO A 79 -18.57 13.15 -14.07
N GLY A 80 -17.42 13.80 -14.19
CA GLY A 80 -16.94 14.79 -13.22
C GLY A 80 -16.24 14.23 -11.97
N ALA A 81 -16.05 12.91 -11.88
CA ALA A 81 -15.25 12.33 -10.82
C ALA A 81 -13.76 12.70 -10.95
N LEU A 82 -13.12 13.01 -9.81
CA LEU A 82 -11.69 13.30 -9.76
C LEU A 82 -10.89 11.98 -9.74
N ILE A 83 -9.94 11.86 -10.66
CA ILE A 83 -8.97 10.76 -10.66
C ILE A 83 -7.73 11.23 -9.92
N THR A 84 -7.37 10.49 -8.88
CA THR A 84 -6.16 10.73 -8.08
C THR A 84 -5.31 9.47 -8.02
N THR A 85 -4.00 9.62 -7.82
CA THR A 85 -3.04 8.51 -7.82
C THR A 85 -2.26 8.47 -6.51
N PRO A 86 -2.94 8.22 -5.37
CA PRO A 86 -2.26 8.14 -4.09
C PRO A 86 -1.28 6.96 -4.06
N LEU A 87 -0.21 7.12 -3.30
CA LEU A 87 0.65 5.98 -2.95
C LEU A 87 -0.07 5.14 -1.90
N LEU A 88 -0.21 3.85 -2.20
CA LEU A 88 -0.75 2.87 -1.26
C LEU A 88 0.30 2.56 -0.18
N THR A 89 -0.07 2.71 1.09
CA THR A 89 0.77 2.34 2.24
C THR A 89 0.75 0.84 2.55
N GLY A 90 -0.14 0.08 1.92
CA GLY A 90 -0.19 -1.38 1.95
C GLY A 90 0.72 -2.05 0.92
N TYR A 91 0.67 -3.38 0.90
CA TYR A 91 1.40 -4.21 -0.06
C TYR A 91 0.43 -4.93 -1.00
N THR A 92 0.78 -4.99 -2.29
CA THR A 92 0.03 -5.74 -3.32
C THR A 92 0.99 -6.42 -4.28
N ASP A 93 0.48 -7.36 -5.09
CA ASP A 93 1.27 -8.03 -6.12
C ASP A 93 1.75 -7.11 -7.25
N SER A 94 1.27 -5.86 -7.30
CA SER A 94 1.79 -4.80 -8.18
C SER A 94 3.31 -4.65 -8.08
N TYR A 95 3.89 -4.91 -6.91
CA TYR A 95 5.34 -4.95 -6.72
C TYR A 95 6.03 -5.93 -7.68
N TYR A 96 5.50 -7.15 -7.80
CA TYR A 96 6.10 -8.19 -8.63
C TYR A 96 5.87 -7.93 -10.13
N TYR A 97 4.70 -7.43 -10.51
CA TYR A 97 4.42 -7.07 -11.91
C TYR A 97 5.35 -5.94 -12.40
N ARG A 98 5.57 -4.92 -11.57
CA ARG A 98 6.50 -3.84 -11.90
C ARG A 98 7.94 -4.32 -12.05
N ALA A 99 8.35 -5.31 -11.25
CA ALA A 99 9.69 -5.88 -11.34
C ALA A 99 9.99 -6.57 -12.69
N ILE A 100 8.96 -7.01 -13.41
CA ILE A 100 9.08 -7.58 -14.76
C ILE A 100 8.68 -6.61 -15.88
N GLY A 101 8.57 -5.31 -15.57
CA GLY A 101 8.28 -4.26 -16.55
C GLY A 101 6.81 -4.06 -16.90
N ILE A 102 5.88 -4.67 -16.15
CA ILE A 102 4.43 -4.48 -16.35
C ILE A 102 3.95 -3.34 -15.46
N GLY A 103 3.39 -2.30 -16.09
CA GLY A 103 2.71 -1.22 -15.37
C GLY A 103 1.51 -1.75 -14.59
N ALA A 104 1.51 -1.53 -13.27
CA ALA A 104 0.45 -2.00 -12.38
C ALA A 104 -0.11 -0.86 -11.54
N TYR A 105 -1.44 -0.75 -11.49
CA TYR A 105 -2.15 0.34 -10.82
C TYR A 105 -3.20 -0.25 -9.89
N GLY A 106 -3.21 0.18 -8.63
CA GLY A 106 -4.17 -0.27 -7.62
C GLY A 106 -5.51 0.44 -7.80
N VAL A 107 -6.27 0.06 -8.82
CA VAL A 107 -7.60 0.61 -9.09
C VAL A 107 -8.63 -0.12 -8.21
N SER A 108 -9.28 0.61 -7.30
CA SER A 108 -10.46 0.10 -6.59
C SER A 108 -11.71 0.41 -7.41
N PRO A 109 -12.49 -0.59 -7.83
CA PRO A 109 -13.63 -0.37 -8.72
C PRO A 109 -14.92 -0.07 -7.94
N PHE A 110 -14.85 0.01 -6.61
CA PHE A 110 -16.02 0.12 -5.73
C PHE A 110 -16.22 1.54 -5.24
N ARG A 111 -17.47 2.01 -5.19
CA ARG A 111 -17.85 3.29 -4.59
C ARG A 111 -17.93 3.12 -3.07
N LEU A 112 -16.78 3.05 -2.42
CA LEU A 112 -16.67 2.85 -0.97
C LEU A 112 -16.91 4.17 -0.24
N SER A 113 -17.77 4.14 0.77
CA SER A 113 -17.82 5.21 1.77
C SER A 113 -16.62 5.13 2.71
N GLU A 114 -16.39 6.16 3.53
CA GLU A 114 -15.39 6.09 4.61
C GLU A 114 -15.67 4.96 5.61
N GLU A 115 -16.95 4.64 5.85
CA GLU A 115 -17.32 3.52 6.71
C GLU A 115 -16.87 2.21 6.08
N ASP A 116 -17.17 1.98 4.80
CA ASP A 116 -16.76 0.77 4.09
C ASP A 116 -15.24 0.62 4.09
N ALA A 117 -14.50 1.71 3.80
CA ALA A 117 -13.05 1.72 3.78
C ALA A 117 -12.41 1.36 5.14
N ARG A 118 -13.05 1.72 6.26
CA ARG A 118 -12.60 1.34 7.61
C ARG A 118 -12.80 -0.14 7.93
N THR A 119 -13.64 -0.84 7.19
CA THR A 119 -13.86 -2.28 7.38
C THR A 119 -12.81 -3.16 6.72
N VAL A 120 -11.93 -2.61 5.87
CA VAL A 120 -10.84 -3.38 5.24
C VAL A 120 -9.92 -3.93 6.32
N HIS A 121 -9.79 -5.27 6.37
CA HIS A 121 -9.12 -6.02 7.44
C HIS A 121 -9.73 -5.84 8.85
N GLY A 122 -10.97 -5.34 8.92
CA GLY A 122 -11.73 -5.15 10.14
C GLY A 122 -12.83 -6.20 10.32
N ASN A 123 -13.63 -6.02 11.37
CA ASN A 123 -14.84 -6.84 11.54
C ASN A 123 -15.89 -6.46 10.50
N ASP A 124 -16.62 -7.47 10.02
CA ASP A 124 -17.72 -7.29 9.05
C ASP A 124 -17.32 -6.53 7.78
N GLU A 125 -16.12 -6.80 7.27
CA GLU A 125 -15.66 -6.36 5.94
C GLU A 125 -16.68 -6.79 4.87
N ARG A 126 -17.20 -5.82 4.12
CA ARG A 126 -18.31 -6.04 3.19
C ARG A 126 -18.34 -5.03 2.06
N VAL A 127 -19.12 -5.36 1.04
CA VAL A 127 -19.50 -4.46 -0.05
C VAL A 127 -20.96 -4.69 -0.38
N THR A 128 -21.68 -3.64 -0.81
CA THR A 128 -23.07 -3.80 -1.25
C THR A 128 -23.11 -4.56 -2.58
N VAL A 129 -24.21 -5.28 -2.84
CA VAL A 129 -24.38 -6.00 -4.12
C VAL A 129 -24.41 -5.02 -5.31
N GLU A 130 -24.92 -3.81 -5.09
CA GLU A 130 -24.87 -2.74 -6.10
C GLU A 130 -23.43 -2.34 -6.44
N ASN A 131 -22.60 -2.07 -5.42
CA ASN A 131 -21.18 -1.74 -5.64
C ASN A 131 -20.42 -2.89 -6.29
N LEU A 132 -20.73 -4.14 -5.93
CA LEU A 132 -20.14 -5.29 -6.59
C LEU A 132 -20.47 -5.32 -8.10
N ARG A 133 -21.73 -5.08 -8.47
CA ARG A 133 -22.13 -5.02 -9.88
C ARG A 133 -21.47 -3.87 -10.62
N PHE A 134 -21.44 -2.68 -10.00
CA PHE A 134 -20.75 -1.52 -10.55
C PHE A 134 -19.26 -1.82 -10.78
N GLY A 135 -18.59 -2.41 -9.79
CA GLY A 135 -17.16 -2.67 -9.87
C GLY A 135 -16.79 -3.72 -10.94
N VAL A 136 -17.63 -4.74 -11.12
CA VAL A 136 -17.46 -5.71 -12.21
C VAL A 136 -17.58 -5.03 -13.58
N GLU A 137 -18.60 -4.20 -13.79
CA GLU A 137 -18.78 -3.46 -15.04
C GLU A 137 -17.63 -2.47 -15.29
N PHE A 138 -17.17 -1.79 -14.26
CA PHE A 138 -16.07 -0.84 -14.32
C PHE A 138 -14.77 -1.52 -14.79
N PHE A 139 -14.39 -2.64 -14.18
CA PHE A 139 -13.23 -3.40 -14.63
C PHE A 139 -13.40 -4.01 -16.01
N TYR A 140 -14.58 -4.54 -16.33
CA TYR A 140 -14.86 -5.08 -17.66
C TYR A 140 -14.58 -4.04 -18.74
N ARG A 141 -15.08 -2.81 -18.57
CA ARG A 141 -14.87 -1.72 -19.53
C ARG A 141 -13.42 -1.30 -19.66
N ILE A 142 -12.67 -1.25 -18.56
CA ILE A 142 -11.22 -0.96 -18.61
C ILE A 142 -10.49 -2.01 -19.44
N VAL A 143 -10.74 -3.29 -19.15
CA VAL A 143 -10.09 -4.39 -19.88
C VAL A 143 -10.50 -4.42 -21.34
N GLU A 144 -11.79 -4.25 -21.64
CA GLU A 144 -12.30 -4.16 -23.01
C GLU A 144 -11.64 -3.02 -23.78
N ARG A 145 -11.42 -1.87 -23.14
CA ARG A 145 -10.82 -0.71 -23.79
C ARG A 145 -9.35 -0.89 -24.11
N VAL A 146 -8.60 -1.57 -23.23
CA VAL A 146 -7.18 -1.86 -23.44
C VAL A 146 -6.97 -3.01 -24.45
N ALA A 147 -7.91 -3.95 -24.53
CA ALA A 147 -7.80 -5.13 -25.39
C ALA A 147 -8.30 -4.93 -26.83
N ARG A 148 -8.98 -3.81 -27.12
CA ARG A 148 -9.44 -3.43 -28.46
C ARG A 148 -8.32 -2.74 -29.25
#